data_AF-A0A1G3ANC2-F1
#
_entry.id   AF-A0A1G3ANC2-F1
#
_cell.length_a   1.000
_cell.length_b   1.000
_cell.length_c   1.000
_cell.angle_alpha   90.00
_cell.angle_beta   90.00
_cell.angle_gamma   90.00
#
_symmetry.space_group_name_H-M   'P 1'
#
loop_
_entity.id
_entity.type
_entity.pdbx_description
1 polymer ?
#
loop_
_entity_poly.entity_id
_entity_poly.type
_entity_poly.pdbx_seq_one_letter_code
_entity_poly.pdbx_strand_id
1 'polypeptide(L)'
;MSQNAGDSGRRGAVAVVVRDARLLVIRRSRFVVAPRTFCFPGGALEGEESEEEALVREIREELGVSIRPKRRIWRSVTPWNVHLSWWLSHLEPDARLVPNPDEVESVHWHTPEEMAGLPNLLKSNQHFLCALASGEIDLVT
;
A
#
# COMPACT_ATOMS: atom_id res chain seq x y z
N MET A 1 7.44 -0.01 -32.98
CA MET A 1 6.87 0.96 -32.01
C MET A 1 7.24 0.43 -30.63
N SER A 2 8.48 0.61 -30.23
CA SER A 2 8.94 1.69 -29.34
C SER A 2 8.41 1.51 -27.92
N GLN A 3 9.23 0.91 -27.06
CA GLN A 3 9.31 1.35 -25.67
C GLN A 3 10.77 1.61 -25.36
N ASN A 4 11.07 2.90 -25.25
CA ASN A 4 12.36 3.45 -24.85
C ASN A 4 12.72 2.93 -23.45
N ALA A 5 13.94 2.43 -23.30
CA ALA A 5 14.61 2.34 -22.02
C ALA A 5 14.77 3.75 -21.45
N GLY A 6 14.34 3.99 -20.21
CA GLY A 6 14.59 5.28 -19.55
C GLY A 6 13.65 5.66 -18.42
N ASP A 7 13.39 4.76 -17.47
CA ASP A 7 13.03 5.18 -16.11
C ASP A 7 13.59 4.14 -15.13
N SER A 8 14.77 4.42 -14.57
CA SER A 8 15.47 3.55 -13.62
C SER A 8 15.00 3.76 -12.18
N GLY A 9 13.83 4.36 -11.98
CA GLY A 9 13.23 4.49 -10.66
C GLY A 9 12.82 3.13 -10.09
N ARG A 10 13.02 2.94 -8.78
CA ARG A 10 12.52 1.75 -8.08
C ARG A 10 11.00 1.72 -8.18
N ARG A 11 10.41 0.54 -8.38
CA ARG A 11 8.97 0.37 -8.48
C ARG A 11 8.44 -0.32 -7.22
N GLY A 12 7.24 0.05 -6.80
CA GLY A 12 6.53 -0.60 -5.71
C GLY A 12 5.02 -0.62 -5.95
N ALA A 13 4.34 -1.52 -5.26
CA ALA A 13 2.90 -1.65 -5.31
C ALA A 13 2.31 -1.58 -3.91
N VAL A 14 1.21 -0.84 -3.77
CA VAL A 14 0.56 -0.56 -2.48
C VAL A 14 -0.87 -1.05 -2.49
N ALA A 15 -1.24 -1.85 -1.49
CA ALA A 15 -2.59 -2.38 -1.34
C ALA A 15 -3.49 -1.37 -0.63
N VAL A 16 -4.60 -1.01 -1.28
CA VAL A 16 -5.70 -0.26 -0.67
C VAL A 16 -6.86 -1.22 -0.50
N VAL A 17 -7.12 -1.61 0.75
CA VAL A 17 -8.25 -2.48 1.11
C VAL A 17 -9.24 -1.66 1.93
N VAL A 18 -10.50 -1.69 1.51
CA VAL A 18 -11.61 -0.98 2.17
C VAL A 18 -12.55 -1.99 2.82
N ARG A 19 -12.92 -1.75 4.09
CA ARG A 19 -13.93 -2.50 4.84
C ARG A 19 -14.71 -1.51 5.69
N ASP A 20 -16.03 -1.44 5.53
CA ASP A 20 -16.91 -0.55 6.30
C ASP A 20 -16.42 0.91 6.33
N ALA A 21 -16.07 1.46 5.16
CA ALA A 21 -15.47 2.78 4.98
C ALA A 21 -14.13 3.02 5.71
N ARG A 22 -13.48 1.96 6.19
CA ARG A 22 -12.15 1.97 6.81
C ARG A 22 -11.12 1.34 5.89
N LEU A 23 -9.90 1.85 5.97
CA LEU A 23 -8.73 1.47 5.22
C LEU A 23 -7.85 0.55 6.07
N LEU A 24 -7.30 -0.50 5.46
CA LEU A 24 -6.28 -1.33 6.08
C LEU A 24 -4.97 -0.54 6.20
N VAL A 25 -4.50 -0.36 7.43
CA VAL A 25 -3.27 0.37 7.75
C VAL A 25 -2.37 -0.51 8.60
N ILE A 26 -1.08 -0.52 8.30
CA ILE A 26 -0.06 -1.16 9.11
C ILE A 26 0.81 -0.10 9.80
N ARG A 27 1.39 -0.48 10.93
CA ARG A 27 2.54 0.19 11.50
C ARG A 27 3.76 -0.68 11.26
N ARG A 28 4.77 -0.12 10.59
CA ARG A 28 6.01 -0.82 10.24
C ARG A 28 6.78 -1.24 11.49
N SER A 29 7.40 -2.41 11.46
CA SER A 29 8.26 -2.90 12.54
C SER A 29 9.47 -1.99 12.76
N ARG A 30 10.25 -2.29 13.81
CA ARG A 30 11.53 -1.61 14.05
C ARG A 30 12.67 -2.05 13.13
N PHE A 31 12.48 -3.10 12.34
CA PHE A 31 13.54 -3.77 11.58
C PHE A 31 13.55 -3.38 10.09
N VAL A 32 12.49 -2.73 9.62
CA VAL A 32 12.35 -2.30 8.22
C VAL A 32 12.70 -0.82 8.04
N VAL A 33 12.92 -0.41 6.78
CA VAL A 33 13.10 1.01 6.39
C VAL A 33 11.89 1.83 6.84
N ALA A 34 12.11 3.07 7.29
CA ALA A 34 11.10 3.90 7.92
C ALA A 34 10.39 3.18 9.08
N PRO A 35 11.14 2.81 10.14
CA PRO A 35 10.59 1.99 11.22
C PRO A 35 9.53 2.77 12.02
N ARG A 36 8.53 2.05 12.55
CA ARG A 36 7.45 2.57 13.42
C ARG A 36 6.55 3.64 12.80
N THR A 37 6.62 3.84 11.48
CA THR A 37 5.70 4.72 10.74
C THR A 37 4.43 3.98 10.33
N PHE A 38 3.34 4.71 10.16
CA PHE A 38 2.11 4.15 9.62
C PHE A 38 2.09 4.23 8.09
N CYS A 39 1.55 3.19 7.45
CA CYS A 39 1.31 3.17 6.02
C CYS A 39 0.27 2.12 5.60
N PHE A 40 -0.18 2.18 4.35
CA PHE A 40 -0.79 1.05 3.67
C PHE A 40 0.26 -0.07 3.49
N PRO A 41 -0.17 -1.35 3.50
CA PRO A 41 0.74 -2.48 3.28
C PRO A 41 1.13 -2.63 1.80
N GLY A 42 2.25 -3.31 1.56
CA GLY A 42 2.87 -3.47 0.25
C GLY A 42 4.35 -3.06 0.21
N GLY A 43 5.00 -3.33 -0.91
CA GLY A 43 6.45 -3.21 -1.02
C GLY A 43 6.98 -3.06 -2.43
N ALA A 44 8.26 -3.38 -2.59
CA ALA A 44 8.99 -3.20 -3.84
C ALA A 44 8.67 -4.32 -4.82
N LEU A 45 8.74 -4.02 -6.12
CA LEU A 45 8.75 -5.07 -7.13
C LEU A 45 10.11 -5.76 -7.15
N GLU A 46 10.10 -7.09 -7.25
CA GLU A 46 11.27 -7.96 -7.34
C GLU A 46 11.37 -8.64 -8.71
N GLY A 47 12.55 -8.58 -9.33
CA GLY A 47 12.81 -9.22 -10.61
C GLY A 47 11.87 -8.75 -11.72
N GLU A 48 11.13 -9.70 -12.31
CA GLU A 48 10.19 -9.47 -13.42
C GLU A 48 8.72 -9.53 -12.99
N GLU A 49 8.43 -9.52 -11.68
CA GLU A 49 7.06 -9.63 -11.20
C GLU A 49 6.18 -8.43 -11.63
N SER A 50 4.91 -8.73 -11.89
CA SER A 50 3.85 -7.73 -12.07
C SER A 50 3.54 -7.01 -10.76
N GLU A 51 2.83 -5.88 -10.86
CA GLU A 51 2.40 -5.11 -9.67
C GLU A 51 1.45 -5.96 -8.80
N GLU A 52 0.61 -6.77 -9.44
CA GLU A 52 -0.33 -7.67 -8.81
C GLU A 52 0.36 -8.84 -8.10
N GLU A 53 1.39 -9.44 -8.72
CA GLU A 53 2.20 -10.50 -8.09
C GLU A 53 2.93 -9.97 -6.86
N ALA A 54 3.56 -8.79 -6.98
CA ALA A 54 4.21 -8.11 -5.85
C ALA A 54 3.24 -7.91 -4.69
N LEU A 55 2.04 -7.39 -4.97
CA LEU A 55 1.02 -7.18 -3.92
C LEU A 55 0.60 -8.48 -3.23
N VAL A 56 0.39 -9.55 -3.97
CA VAL A 56 0.00 -10.83 -3.38
C VAL A 56 1.11 -11.41 -2.51
N ARG A 57 2.37 -11.30 -2.95
CA ARG A 57 3.56 -11.71 -2.19
C ARG A 57 3.72 -10.91 -0.91
N GLU A 58 3.77 -9.58 -1.03
CA GLU A 58 3.97 -8.66 0.10
C GLU A 58 2.88 -8.81 1.17
N ILE A 59 1.60 -8.85 0.78
CA ILE A 59 0.51 -9.02 1.76
C ILE A 59 0.57 -10.39 2.46
N ARG A 60 1.05 -11.43 1.77
CA ARG A 60 1.26 -12.73 2.39
C ARG A 60 2.41 -12.70 3.39
N GLU A 61 3.51 -12.03 3.05
CA GLU A 61 4.70 -11.88 3.89
C GLU A 61 4.44 -10.99 5.11
N GLU A 62 3.79 -9.85 4.92
CA GLU A 62 3.50 -8.87 5.96
C GLU A 62 2.34 -9.31 6.89
N LEU A 63 1.29 -9.94 6.33
CA LEU A 63 0.00 -10.11 7.02
C LEU A 63 -0.55 -11.55 7.02
N GLY A 64 0.16 -12.51 6.44
CA GLY A 64 -0.20 -13.93 6.48
C GLY A 64 -1.48 -14.30 5.72
N VAL A 65 -1.99 -13.40 4.87
CA VAL A 65 -3.22 -13.59 4.08
C VAL A 65 -2.98 -13.30 2.60
N SER A 66 -3.90 -13.74 1.75
CA SER A 66 -3.91 -13.37 0.34
C SER A 66 -5.00 -12.34 0.05
N ILE A 67 -4.71 -11.45 -0.89
CA ILE A 67 -5.67 -10.49 -1.46
C ILE A 67 -5.87 -10.78 -2.94
N ARG A 68 -6.96 -10.25 -3.51
CA ARG A 68 -7.15 -10.14 -4.96
C ARG A 68 -7.02 -8.67 -5.38
N PRO A 69 -5.92 -8.26 -6.02
CA PRO A 69 -5.85 -6.96 -6.70
C PRO A 69 -7.02 -6.81 -7.68
N LYS A 70 -7.71 -5.68 -7.66
CA LYS A 70 -8.87 -5.42 -8.53
C LYS A 70 -8.56 -4.41 -9.61
N ARG A 71 -8.10 -3.24 -9.19
CA ARG A 71 -7.89 -2.10 -10.09
C ARG A 71 -6.82 -1.19 -9.52
N ARG A 72 -5.88 -0.78 -10.36
CA ARG A 72 -5.00 0.33 -10.05
C ARG A 72 -5.81 1.62 -10.02
N ILE A 73 -5.86 2.25 -8.84
CA ILE A 73 -6.62 3.47 -8.58
C ILE A 73 -5.77 4.72 -8.77
N TRP A 74 -4.45 4.61 -8.60
CA TRP A 74 -3.58 5.77 -8.63
C TRP A 74 -2.12 5.41 -8.90
N ARG A 75 -1.34 6.42 -9.30
CA ARG A 75 0.13 6.35 -9.37
C ARG A 75 0.74 7.60 -8.77
N SER A 76 1.87 7.42 -8.10
CA SER A 76 2.63 8.54 -7.54
C SER A 76 4.12 8.28 -7.63
N VAL A 77 4.91 9.33 -7.69
CA VAL A 77 6.38 9.26 -7.58
C VAL A 77 6.80 9.90 -6.28
N THR A 78 7.56 9.19 -5.46
CA THR A 78 8.11 9.76 -4.22
C THR A 78 9.29 10.69 -4.53
N PRO A 79 9.70 11.59 -3.60
CA PRO A 79 10.89 12.43 -3.79
C PRO A 79 12.20 11.65 -4.03
N TRP A 80 12.25 10.36 -3.72
CA TRP A 80 13.39 9.48 -3.95
C TRP A 80 13.31 8.69 -5.27
N ASN A 81 12.49 9.14 -6.21
CA ASN A 81 12.27 8.50 -7.51
C ASN A 81 11.79 7.04 -7.40
N VAL A 82 10.92 6.78 -6.42
CA VAL A 82 10.19 5.50 -6.32
C VAL A 82 8.81 5.67 -6.93
N HIS A 83 8.50 4.87 -7.94
CA HIS A 83 7.22 4.81 -8.62
C HIS A 83 6.29 3.85 -7.91
N LEU A 84 5.21 4.37 -7.35
CA LEU A 84 4.22 3.58 -6.62
C LEU A 84 2.94 3.43 -7.45
N SER A 85 2.50 2.19 -7.61
CA SER A 85 1.20 1.84 -8.16
C SER A 85 0.26 1.44 -7.02
N TRP A 86 -0.86 2.15 -6.88
CA TRP A 86 -1.81 1.97 -5.79
C TRP A 86 -3.01 1.17 -6.27
N TRP A 87 -3.33 0.07 -5.59
CA TRP A 87 -4.31 -0.89 -6.07
C TRP A 87 -5.44 -1.10 -5.07
N LEU A 88 -6.66 -0.81 -5.50
CA LEU A 88 -7.85 -1.29 -4.81
C LEU A 88 -7.83 -2.81 -4.85
N SER A 89 -7.91 -3.41 -3.67
CA SER A 89 -7.72 -4.85 -3.49
C SER A 89 -8.81 -5.41 -2.61
N HIS A 90 -9.23 -6.63 -2.91
CA HIS A 90 -10.22 -7.36 -2.14
C HIS A 90 -9.52 -8.30 -1.15
N LEU A 91 -9.91 -8.19 0.11
CA LEU A 91 -9.57 -9.13 1.18
C LEU A 91 -10.85 -9.84 1.60
N GLU A 92 -10.81 -11.16 1.72
CA GLU A 92 -11.98 -11.93 2.16
C GLU A 92 -12.45 -11.45 3.56
N PRO A 93 -13.76 -11.29 3.79
CA PRO A 93 -14.27 -10.68 5.03
C PRO A 93 -13.82 -11.39 6.31
N ASP A 94 -13.73 -12.71 6.27
CA ASP A 94 -13.34 -13.61 7.35
C ASP A 94 -11.82 -13.87 7.43
N ALA A 95 -11.03 -13.28 6.53
CA ALA A 95 -9.58 -13.40 6.55
C ALA A 95 -9.01 -12.89 7.87
N ARG A 96 -8.27 -13.77 8.56
CA ARG A 96 -7.58 -13.44 9.80
C ARG A 96 -6.17 -12.94 9.49
N LEU A 97 -5.96 -11.64 9.70
CA LEU A 97 -4.64 -11.02 9.56
C LEU A 97 -3.70 -11.51 10.66
N VAL A 98 -2.52 -11.98 10.26
CA VAL A 98 -1.44 -12.43 11.14
C VAL A 98 -0.19 -11.63 10.78
N PRO A 99 0.08 -10.51 11.48
CA PRO A 99 1.23 -9.68 11.15
C PRO A 99 2.55 -10.43 11.37
N ASN A 100 3.44 -10.37 10.40
CA ASN A 100 4.82 -10.80 10.57
C ASN A 100 5.57 -9.77 11.43
N PRO A 101 6.03 -10.11 12.64
CA PRO A 101 6.66 -9.16 13.56
C PRO A 101 7.99 -8.57 13.04
N ASP A 102 8.61 -9.23 12.06
CA ASP A 102 9.82 -8.70 11.42
C ASP A 102 9.51 -7.52 10.49
N GLU A 103 8.25 -7.37 10.04
CA GLU A 103 7.85 -6.34 9.07
C GLU A 103 6.76 -5.41 9.57
N VAL A 104 5.80 -5.94 10.33
CA VAL A 104 4.61 -5.24 10.82
C VAL A 104 4.53 -5.32 12.34
N GLU A 105 4.56 -4.15 12.99
CA GLU A 105 4.38 -4.02 14.44
C GLU A 105 2.90 -4.18 14.84
N SER A 106 1.99 -3.60 14.05
CA SER A 106 0.54 -3.64 14.33
C SER A 106 -0.29 -3.35 13.09
N VAL A 107 -1.54 -3.78 13.13
CA VAL A 107 -2.52 -3.66 12.03
C VAL A 107 -3.76 -2.94 12.54
N HIS A 108 -4.30 -2.03 11.73
CA HIS A 108 -5.37 -1.12 12.09
C HIS A 108 -6.37 -0.96 10.94
N TRP A 109 -7.60 -0.57 11.28
CA TRP A 109 -8.63 -0.19 10.33
C TRP A 109 -9.06 1.26 10.60
N HIS A 110 -8.61 2.19 9.77
CA HIS A 110 -8.83 3.61 9.97
C HIS A 110 -9.72 4.23 8.91
N THR A 111 -10.60 5.15 9.30
CA THR A 111 -11.19 6.04 8.29
C THR A 111 -10.09 6.90 7.64
N PRO A 112 -10.30 7.47 6.44
CA PRO A 112 -9.34 8.39 5.86
C PRO A 112 -8.96 9.56 6.79
N GLU A 113 -9.93 10.08 7.56
CA GLU A 113 -9.72 11.13 8.54
C GLU A 113 -8.87 10.68 9.73
N GLU A 114 -9.18 9.52 10.32
CA GLU A 114 -8.38 8.93 11.41
C GLU A 114 -6.94 8.69 10.94
N MET A 115 -6.75 8.15 9.73
CA MET A 115 -5.45 7.88 9.15
C MET A 115 -4.64 9.17 8.95
N ALA A 116 -5.27 10.23 8.44
CA ALA A 116 -4.63 11.53 8.25
C ALA A 116 -4.13 12.16 9.56
N GLY A 117 -4.78 11.84 10.69
CA GLY A 117 -4.38 12.27 12.02
C GLY A 117 -3.26 11.46 12.68
N LEU A 118 -2.81 10.35 12.08
CA LEU A 118 -1.81 9.49 12.70
C LEU A 118 -0.44 10.17 12.80
N PRO A 119 0.23 10.09 13.97
CA PRO A 119 1.60 10.56 14.10
C PRO A 119 2.52 9.66 13.26
N ASN A 120 3.45 10.25 12.52
CA ASN A 120 4.41 9.53 11.67
C ASN A 120 3.77 8.69 10.54
N LEU A 121 2.69 9.18 9.93
CA LEU A 121 2.20 8.65 8.65
C LEU A 121 3.23 8.93 7.54
N LEU A 122 3.52 7.93 6.69
CA LEU A 122 4.41 8.12 5.55
C LEU A 122 3.91 9.22 4.60
N LYS A 123 4.81 10.07 4.11
CA LYS A 123 4.45 11.19 3.21
C LYS A 123 3.73 10.76 1.94
N SER A 124 4.10 9.62 1.35
CA SER A 124 3.40 9.08 0.17
C SER A 124 1.93 8.76 0.47
N ASN A 125 1.64 8.35 1.71
CA ASN A 125 0.29 8.00 2.15
C ASN A 125 -0.51 9.26 2.51
N GLN A 126 0.14 10.30 3.06
CA GLN A 126 -0.46 11.62 3.17
C GLN A 126 -0.89 12.16 1.80
N HIS A 127 -0.03 12.02 0.78
CA HIS A 127 -0.36 12.44 -0.58
C HIS A 127 -1.53 11.64 -1.16
N PHE A 128 -1.57 10.32 -0.93
CA PHE A 128 -2.72 9.49 -1.31
C PHE A 128 -4.01 9.99 -0.66
N LEU A 129 -4.01 10.30 0.64
CA LEU A 129 -5.19 10.82 1.34
C LEU A 129 -5.61 12.20 0.83
N CYS A 130 -4.67 13.07 0.47
CA CYS A 130 -4.98 14.35 -0.17
C CYS A 130 -5.64 14.15 -1.55
N ALA A 131 -5.14 13.22 -2.36
CA ALA A 131 -5.70 12.88 -3.67
C ALA A 131 -7.07 12.20 -3.54
N LEU A 132 -7.29 11.41 -2.49
CA LEU A 132 -8.61 10.87 -2.16
C LEU A 132 -9.58 11.99 -1.76
N ALA A 133 -9.16 12.92 -0.89
CA ALA A 133 -9.99 14.04 -0.44
C ALA A 133 -10.33 15.04 -1.57
N SER A 134 -9.46 15.19 -2.56
CA SER A 134 -9.70 16.04 -3.73
C SER A 134 -10.60 15.39 -4.80
N GLY A 135 -10.90 14.09 -4.67
CA GLY A 135 -11.66 13.31 -5.66
C GLY A 135 -10.84 12.85 -6.87
N GLU A 136 -9.50 12.96 -6.82
CA GLU A 136 -8.61 12.39 -7.85
C GLU A 136 -8.61 10.86 -7.79
N ILE A 137 -8.81 10.29 -6.60
CA ILE A 137 -8.89 8.85 -6.36
C ILE A 137 -10.33 8.47 -6.05
N ASP A 138 -10.85 7.50 -6.79
CA ASP A 138 -12.15 6.90 -6.53
C ASP A 138 -12.01 5.46 -6.01
N LEU A 139 -12.62 5.21 -4.85
CA LEU A 139 -12.68 3.90 -4.19
C LEU A 139 -14.02 3.17 -4.44
N VAL A 140 -14.99 3.81 -5.08
CA VAL A 140 -16.37 3.33 -5.24
C VAL A 140 -16.62 2.97 -6.71
N THR A 141 -16.10 1.82 -7.16
CA THR A 141 -16.41 1.30 -8.50
C THR A 141 -16.27 -0.20 -8.58
#